data_AF-A0A3B5KY20-F1
#
_entry.id   AF-A0A3B5KY20-F1
#
_cell.length_a   1.000
_cell.length_b   1.000
_cell.length_c   1.000
_cell.angle_alpha   90.00
_cell.angle_beta   90.00
_cell.angle_gamma   90.00
#
_symmetry.space_group_name_H-M   'P 1'
#
loop_
_entity.id
_entity.type
_entity.pdbx_description
1 polymer ?
#
loop_
_entity_poly.entity_id
_entity_poly.type
_entity_poly.pdbx_seq_one_letter_code
_entity_poly.pdbx_strand_id
1 'polypeptide(L)'
;DGNQSDLIEKTKETAVLPSAFQSLHIVMLGLDSAGKTTVLYRLKFNEFVNTVPTIGFNTERIRLGGPGASRGISCHFWDVGGQEKLRPLWKPYSRCTDGIVYVVDSVDAERLEEARAELHRITRFQENQGTPLLVIANKQDLPRALDVGDIERQLALSELSPSTPYHVQPACAIIGEGLDEGMDKLYEMIVKRRKTLKQRKKK
;
A
#
# COMPACT_ATOMS: atom_id res chain seq x y z
N ASP A 1 -37.96 -0.12 47.46
CA ASP A 1 -37.95 0.77 46.27
C ASP A 1 -36.70 1.63 46.21
N GLY A 2 -35.58 1.00 45.85
CA GLY A 2 -34.31 1.67 45.55
C GLY A 2 -33.77 1.03 44.28
N ASN A 3 -33.97 1.74 43.18
CA ASN A 3 -33.81 1.34 41.78
C ASN A 3 -32.51 0.57 41.48
N GLN A 4 -32.61 -0.75 41.26
CA GLN A 4 -31.50 -1.62 40.84
C GLN A 4 -31.19 -1.52 39.32
N SER A 5 -31.93 -0.67 38.60
CA SER A 5 -31.79 -0.39 37.17
C SER A 5 -30.74 0.68 36.84
N ASP A 6 -30.38 1.54 37.79
CA ASP A 6 -29.44 2.66 37.55
C ASP A 6 -27.95 2.25 37.55
N LEU A 7 -27.64 1.00 37.93
CA LEU A 7 -26.29 0.41 37.85
C LEU A 7 -26.05 -0.37 36.54
N ILE A 8 -27.09 -0.68 35.77
CA ILE A 8 -27.00 -1.42 34.51
C ILE A 8 -26.91 -0.46 33.30
N GLU A 9 -27.28 0.81 33.46
CA GLU A 9 -27.16 1.81 32.39
C GLU A 9 -25.80 2.51 32.31
N LYS A 10 -24.94 2.39 33.34
CA LYS A 10 -23.57 2.98 33.31
C LYS A 10 -22.48 2.12 32.66
N THR A 11 -22.83 0.97 32.09
CA THR A 11 -21.87 0.08 31.38
C THR A 11 -22.15 -0.08 29.88
N LYS A 12 -23.07 0.71 29.31
CA LYS A 12 -23.33 0.77 27.85
C LYS A 12 -22.53 1.84 27.11
N GLU A 13 -21.36 2.19 27.62
CA GLU A 13 -20.32 2.89 26.85
C GLU A 13 -19.14 1.95 26.65
N THR A 14 -19.39 0.78 26.07
CA THR A 14 -18.33 0.05 25.38
C THR A 14 -17.96 0.90 24.17
N ALA A 15 -16.95 1.75 24.36
CA ALA A 15 -16.12 2.21 23.26
C ALA A 15 -15.76 0.99 22.42
N VAL A 16 -16.44 0.84 21.28
CA VAL A 16 -16.08 -0.16 20.28
C VAL A 16 -14.73 0.28 19.74
N LEU A 17 -13.66 -0.19 20.37
CA LEU A 17 -12.32 -0.17 19.81
C LEU A 17 -12.45 -0.70 18.37
N PRO A 18 -11.95 0.02 17.35
CA PRO A 18 -11.98 -0.48 16.00
C PRO A 18 -11.19 -1.79 16.02
N SER A 19 -11.85 -2.93 15.77
CA SER A 19 -11.29 -4.30 15.75
C SER A 19 -9.77 -4.33 15.61
N ALA A 20 -9.06 -4.32 16.75
CA ALA A 20 -7.64 -4.03 16.84
C ALA A 20 -6.73 -5.19 16.35
N PHE A 21 -7.27 -6.14 15.58
CA PHE A 21 -6.61 -7.41 15.26
C PHE A 21 -6.72 -7.86 13.81
N GLN A 22 -7.31 -7.08 12.89
CA GLN A 22 -7.33 -7.48 11.48
C GLN A 22 -6.07 -6.99 10.78
N SER A 23 -5.19 -7.95 10.46
CA SER A 23 -4.04 -7.73 9.58
C SER A 23 -4.51 -7.08 8.27
N LEU A 24 -3.87 -6.00 7.86
CA LEU A 24 -4.16 -5.35 6.59
C LEU A 24 -3.71 -6.23 5.44
N HIS A 25 -4.54 -6.37 4.40
CA HIS A 25 -4.18 -7.09 3.19
C HIS A 25 -3.62 -6.11 2.16
N ILE A 26 -2.33 -6.19 1.86
CA ILE A 26 -1.65 -5.26 0.96
C ILE A 26 -1.10 -6.04 -0.24
N VAL A 27 -1.32 -5.54 -1.45
CA VAL A 27 -0.66 -6.09 -2.65
C VAL A 27 0.45 -5.14 -3.10
N MET A 28 1.59 -5.71 -3.49
CA MET A 28 2.71 -4.97 -4.06
C MET A 28 2.83 -5.30 -5.56
N LEU A 29 2.70 -4.26 -6.38
CA LEU A 29 2.67 -4.30 -7.83
C LEU A 29 3.68 -3.31 -8.40
N GLY A 30 3.90 -3.35 -9.71
CA GLY A 30 4.92 -2.56 -10.40
C GLY A 30 5.75 -3.42 -11.34
N LEU A 31 6.42 -2.79 -12.32
CA LEU A 31 7.19 -3.50 -13.34
C LEU A 31 8.29 -4.37 -12.72
N ASP A 32 8.79 -5.34 -13.48
CA ASP A 32 10.02 -6.05 -13.11
C ASP A 32 11.19 -5.08 -12.89
N SER A 33 12.10 -5.48 -12.01
CA SER A 33 13.28 -4.70 -11.63
C SER A 33 13.01 -3.38 -10.88
N ALA A 34 11.75 -3.00 -10.63
CA ALA A 34 11.39 -1.83 -9.82
C ALA A 34 11.81 -1.94 -8.34
N GLY A 35 12.09 -3.14 -7.85
CA GLY A 35 12.56 -3.39 -6.47
C GLY A 35 11.47 -3.77 -5.47
N LYS A 36 10.32 -4.29 -5.92
CA LYS A 36 9.21 -4.75 -5.06
C LYS A 36 9.68 -5.70 -3.95
N THR A 37 10.30 -6.82 -4.30
CA THR A 37 10.78 -7.80 -3.33
C THR A 37 11.84 -7.21 -2.40
N THR A 38 12.67 -6.28 -2.89
CA THR A 38 13.63 -5.55 -2.04
C THR A 38 12.92 -4.66 -1.02
N VAL A 39 11.86 -3.93 -1.42
CA VAL A 39 11.02 -3.16 -0.49
C VAL A 39 10.38 -4.08 0.55
N LEU A 40 9.82 -5.21 0.11
CA LEU A 40 9.19 -6.19 1.00
C LEU A 40 10.17 -6.71 2.05
N TYR A 41 11.35 -7.15 1.62
CA TYR A 41 12.39 -7.69 2.50
C TYR A 41 13.00 -6.63 3.40
N ARG A 42 13.14 -5.40 2.91
CA ARG A 42 13.55 -4.27 3.75
C ARG A 42 12.55 -4.05 4.89
N LEU A 43 11.25 -4.01 4.59
CA LEU A 43 10.21 -3.87 5.61
C LEU A 43 10.17 -5.06 6.59
N LYS A 44 10.49 -6.26 6.12
CA LYS A 44 10.43 -7.50 6.91
C LYS A 44 11.62 -7.68 7.85
N PHE A 45 12.83 -7.49 7.32
CA PHE A 45 14.08 -7.85 7.99
C PHE A 45 14.88 -6.65 8.45
N ASN A 46 14.52 -5.44 8.01
CA ASN A 46 15.30 -4.22 8.20
C ASN A 46 16.75 -4.32 7.65
N GLU A 47 16.98 -5.22 6.69
CA GLU A 47 18.28 -5.50 6.09
C GLU A 47 18.18 -5.58 4.56
N PHE A 48 19.30 -5.37 3.87
CA PHE A 48 19.36 -5.56 2.44
C PHE A 48 19.50 -7.04 2.14
N VAL A 49 18.58 -7.57 1.34
CA VAL A 49 18.61 -8.96 0.88
C VAL A 49 18.73 -8.95 -0.64
N ASN A 50 19.73 -9.64 -1.18
CA ASN A 50 19.84 -9.85 -2.62
C ASN A 50 18.64 -10.67 -3.12
N THR A 51 17.97 -10.16 -4.15
CA THR A 51 16.76 -10.79 -4.71
C THR A 51 16.98 -11.20 -6.15
N VAL A 52 16.33 -12.29 -6.55
CA VAL A 52 16.16 -12.66 -7.96
C VAL A 52 14.77 -12.25 -8.44
N PRO A 53 14.53 -12.10 -9.75
CA PRO A 53 13.19 -11.82 -10.27
C PRO A 53 12.15 -12.83 -9.77
N THR A 54 11.09 -12.34 -9.13
CA THR A 54 10.02 -13.17 -8.59
C THR A 54 9.27 -13.92 -9.69
N ILE A 55 9.23 -15.25 -9.59
CA ILE A 55 8.41 -16.11 -10.45
C ILE A 55 7.08 -16.35 -9.71
N GLY A 56 5.98 -15.82 -10.26
CA GLY A 56 4.66 -15.91 -9.62
C GLY A 56 4.46 -14.85 -8.54
N PHE A 57 4.49 -15.22 -7.27
CA PHE A 57 4.25 -14.33 -6.13
C PHE A 57 4.98 -14.78 -4.85
N ASN A 58 5.16 -13.86 -3.91
CA ASN A 58 5.63 -14.10 -2.55
C ASN A 58 4.63 -13.53 -1.54
N THR A 59 4.48 -14.15 -0.37
CA THR A 59 3.63 -13.64 0.71
C THR A 59 4.37 -13.54 2.02
N GLU A 60 4.25 -12.39 2.66
CA GLU A 60 4.93 -12.12 3.93
C GLU A 60 3.99 -11.42 4.91
N ARG A 61 4.05 -11.85 6.17
CA ARG A 61 3.40 -11.16 7.28
C ARG A 61 4.42 -10.29 7.99
N ILE A 62 4.18 -8.98 7.98
CA ILE A 62 5.07 -7.96 8.55
C ILE A 62 4.30 -7.23 9.63
N ARG A 63 4.91 -7.10 10.81
CA ARG A 63 4.42 -6.17 11.83
C ARG A 63 5.26 -4.90 11.73
N LEU A 64 4.64 -3.79 11.35
CA LEU A 64 5.34 -2.53 11.10
C LEU A 64 5.95 -2.02 12.41
N GLY A 65 7.27 -1.78 12.38
CA GLY A 65 8.07 -1.39 13.53
C GLY A 65 8.45 0.10 13.59
N GLY A 66 8.21 0.84 12.51
CA GLY A 66 8.55 2.25 12.37
C GLY A 66 7.92 3.15 13.44
N PRO A 67 8.43 4.38 13.63
CA PRO A 67 8.02 5.27 14.72
C PRO A 67 6.62 5.89 14.55
N GLY A 68 6.03 5.83 13.36
CA GLY A 68 4.82 6.59 13.03
C GLY A 68 3.49 5.87 13.24
N ALA A 69 2.46 6.36 12.54
CA ALA A 69 1.05 5.99 12.79
C ALA A 69 0.72 4.52 12.52
N SER A 70 1.50 3.87 11.64
CA SER A 70 1.35 2.47 11.29
C SER A 70 2.04 1.52 12.27
N ARG A 71 2.70 2.04 13.32
CA ARG A 71 3.43 1.24 14.30
C ARG A 71 2.55 0.16 14.94
N GLY A 72 3.09 -1.06 14.96
CA GLY A 72 2.45 -2.22 15.57
C GLY A 72 1.35 -2.87 14.74
N ILE A 73 1.00 -2.29 13.58
CA ILE A 73 0.02 -2.85 12.64
C ILE A 73 0.63 -4.06 11.93
N SER A 74 -0.16 -5.13 11.84
CA SER A 74 0.17 -6.30 11.03
C SER A 74 -0.32 -6.11 9.60
N CYS A 75 0.54 -6.36 8.63
CA CYS A 75 0.25 -6.34 7.20
C CYS A 75 0.59 -7.71 6.61
N HIS A 76 -0.29 -8.23 5.76
CA HIS A 76 -0.07 -9.40 4.94
C HIS A 76 0.15 -8.93 3.51
N PHE A 77 1.40 -8.95 3.08
CA PHE A 77 1.83 -8.50 1.76
C PHE A 77 1.77 -9.63 0.75
N TRP A 78 1.31 -9.31 -0.45
CA TRP A 78 1.40 -10.14 -1.64
C TRP A 78 2.29 -9.42 -2.67
N ASP A 79 3.54 -9.83 -2.77
CA ASP A 79 4.47 -9.35 -3.80
C ASP A 79 4.28 -10.19 -5.06
N VAL A 80 3.80 -9.57 -6.13
CA VAL A 80 3.48 -10.26 -7.38
C VAL A 80 4.55 -9.94 -8.43
N GLY A 81 5.00 -10.95 -9.17
CA GLY A 81 5.99 -10.80 -10.23
C GLY A 81 5.60 -9.72 -11.25
N GLY A 82 6.58 -8.89 -11.62
CA GLY A 82 6.36 -7.71 -12.48
C GLY A 82 6.65 -7.93 -13.97
N GLN A 83 7.22 -9.08 -14.34
CA GLN A 83 7.51 -9.42 -15.73
C GLN A 83 6.21 -9.45 -16.52
N GLU A 84 6.24 -8.99 -17.77
CA GLU A 84 5.06 -8.86 -18.64
C GLU A 84 4.15 -10.11 -18.61
N LYS A 85 4.75 -11.30 -18.77
CA LYS A 85 4.03 -12.58 -18.75
C LYS A 85 3.28 -12.89 -17.43
N LEU A 86 3.66 -12.25 -16.32
CA LEU A 86 3.06 -12.41 -14.99
C LEU A 86 2.02 -11.34 -14.66
N ARG A 87 1.99 -10.20 -15.38
CA ARG A 87 1.05 -9.09 -15.12
C ARG A 87 -0.44 -9.44 -15.26
N PRO A 88 -0.86 -10.48 -16.00
CA PRO A 88 -2.25 -10.97 -15.92
C PRO A 88 -2.66 -11.38 -14.49
N LEU A 89 -1.72 -11.82 -13.65
CA LEU A 89 -1.97 -12.22 -12.27
C LEU A 89 -2.26 -11.04 -11.33
N TRP A 90 -1.94 -9.81 -11.72
CA TRP A 90 -2.19 -8.63 -10.87
C TRP A 90 -3.67 -8.42 -10.58
N LYS A 91 -4.56 -8.78 -11.53
CA LYS A 91 -6.01 -8.68 -11.34
C LYS A 91 -6.52 -9.58 -10.21
N PRO A 92 -6.31 -10.92 -10.23
CA PRO A 92 -6.79 -11.77 -9.15
C PRO A 92 -6.14 -11.45 -7.78
N TYR A 93 -4.87 -11.04 -7.73
CA TYR A 93 -4.19 -10.74 -6.46
C TYR A 93 -4.53 -9.36 -5.85
N SER A 94 -4.98 -8.39 -6.65
CA SER A 94 -5.37 -7.08 -6.12
C SER A 94 -6.78 -7.04 -5.52
N ARG A 95 -7.58 -8.10 -5.72
CA ARG A 95 -8.95 -8.18 -5.21
C ARG A 95 -9.00 -8.11 -3.69
N CYS A 96 -9.97 -7.36 -3.18
CA CYS A 96 -10.25 -7.27 -1.73
C CYS A 96 -9.00 -6.89 -0.91
N THR A 97 -8.10 -6.11 -1.49
CA THR A 97 -6.95 -5.53 -0.78
C THR A 97 -7.40 -4.28 -0.03
N ASP A 98 -6.79 -4.07 1.14
CA ASP A 98 -6.96 -2.84 1.90
C ASP A 98 -6.23 -1.68 1.23
N GLY A 99 -5.08 -1.95 0.61
CA GLY A 99 -4.26 -0.99 -0.12
C GLY A 99 -3.36 -1.63 -1.16
N ILE A 100 -2.95 -0.82 -2.15
CA ILE A 100 -2.02 -1.19 -3.21
C ILE A 100 -0.73 -0.41 -3.00
N VAL A 101 0.41 -1.10 -2.99
CA VAL A 101 1.73 -0.49 -3.12
C VAL A 101 2.18 -0.69 -4.56
N TYR A 102 2.44 0.39 -5.28
CA TYR A 102 2.95 0.37 -6.64
C TYR A 102 4.38 0.89 -6.66
N VAL A 103 5.35 0.00 -6.90
CA VAL A 103 6.77 0.34 -6.87
C VAL A 103 7.24 0.72 -8.27
N VAL A 104 7.92 1.87 -8.35
CA VAL A 104 8.42 2.46 -9.59
C VAL A 104 9.92 2.61 -9.48
N ASP A 105 10.62 2.24 -10.55
CA ASP A 105 12.04 2.49 -10.69
C ASP A 105 12.26 3.95 -11.10
N SER A 106 12.78 4.78 -10.20
CA SER A 106 12.92 6.22 -10.45
C SER A 106 14.00 6.55 -11.48
N VAL A 107 14.89 5.61 -11.82
CA VAL A 107 15.93 5.84 -12.86
C VAL A 107 15.51 5.33 -14.24
N ASP A 108 14.41 4.59 -14.34
CA ASP A 108 13.97 3.92 -15.56
C ASP A 108 12.87 4.73 -16.27
N ALA A 109 13.24 5.94 -16.70
CA ALA A 109 12.31 6.86 -17.36
C ALA A 109 11.72 6.28 -18.66
N GLU A 110 12.46 5.40 -19.35
CA GLU A 110 12.02 4.79 -20.61
C GLU A 110 10.80 3.87 -20.41
N ARG A 111 10.68 3.21 -19.26
CA ARG A 111 9.56 2.33 -18.94
C ARG A 111 8.46 2.99 -18.10
N LEU A 112 8.52 4.30 -17.84
CA LEU A 112 7.47 4.98 -17.08
C LEU A 112 6.11 5.00 -17.80
N GLU A 113 6.08 5.08 -19.12
CA GLU A 113 4.82 5.02 -19.86
C GLU A 113 4.19 3.61 -19.78
N GLU A 114 5.02 2.56 -19.79
CA GLU A 114 4.57 1.19 -19.55
C GLU A 114 4.03 1.03 -18.11
N ALA A 115 4.73 1.59 -17.13
CA ALA A 115 4.29 1.60 -15.74
C ALA A 115 2.96 2.34 -15.57
N ARG A 116 2.81 3.52 -16.21
CA ARG A 116 1.55 4.28 -16.27
C ARG A 116 0.42 3.42 -16.82
N ALA A 117 0.62 2.82 -18.00
CA ALA A 117 -0.42 2.03 -18.65
C ALA A 117 -0.92 0.89 -17.74
N GLU A 118 0.00 0.17 -17.10
CA GLU A 118 -0.33 -0.91 -16.17
C GLU A 118 -1.00 -0.40 -14.88
N LEU A 119 -0.53 0.71 -14.30
CA LEU A 119 -1.12 1.34 -13.12
C LEU A 119 -2.58 1.77 -13.39
N HIS A 120 -2.82 2.45 -14.51
CA HIS A 120 -4.15 2.86 -14.93
C HIS A 120 -5.05 1.64 -15.20
N ARG A 121 -4.52 0.58 -15.80
CA ARG A 121 -5.25 -0.67 -16.01
C ARG A 121 -5.71 -1.28 -14.69
N ILE A 122 -4.84 -1.39 -13.68
CA ILE A 122 -5.21 -2.02 -12.39
C ILE A 122 -6.20 -1.18 -11.57
N THR A 123 -6.05 0.14 -11.58
CA THR A 123 -6.90 1.04 -10.78
C THR A 123 -8.30 1.20 -11.37
N ARG A 124 -8.47 0.90 -12.65
CA ARG A 124 -9.78 0.87 -13.33
C ARG A 124 -10.59 -0.39 -13.05
N PHE A 125 -9.99 -1.47 -12.53
CA PHE A 125 -10.76 -2.66 -12.15
C PHE A 125 -11.79 -2.31 -11.08
N GLN A 126 -13.01 -2.83 -11.24
CA GLN A 126 -14.13 -2.55 -10.35
C GLN A 126 -13.80 -2.92 -8.90
N GLU A 127 -13.07 -4.03 -8.71
CA GLU A 127 -12.63 -4.52 -7.42
C GLU A 127 -11.61 -3.61 -6.72
N ASN A 128 -10.94 -2.72 -7.47
CA ASN A 128 -9.91 -1.80 -6.97
C ASN A 128 -10.42 -0.36 -6.83
N GLN A 129 -11.70 -0.09 -7.15
CA GLN A 129 -12.24 1.27 -7.06
C GLN A 129 -12.18 1.81 -5.63
N GLY A 130 -11.56 2.98 -5.52
CA GLY A 130 -11.31 3.66 -4.26
C GLY A 130 -10.32 2.98 -3.33
N THR A 131 -9.59 1.96 -3.78
CA THR A 131 -8.51 1.35 -2.99
C THR A 131 -7.33 2.31 -2.90
N PRO A 132 -6.83 2.62 -1.69
CA PRO A 132 -5.68 3.50 -1.52
C PRO A 132 -4.45 2.99 -2.26
N LEU A 133 -3.78 3.91 -2.95
CA LEU A 133 -2.61 3.65 -3.76
C LEU A 133 -1.40 4.38 -3.16
N LEU A 134 -0.42 3.62 -2.66
CA LEU A 134 0.90 4.16 -2.35
C LEU A 134 1.82 3.91 -3.54
N VAL A 135 2.32 4.96 -4.17
CA VAL A 135 3.39 4.85 -5.16
C VAL A 135 4.72 5.01 -4.44
N ILE A 136 5.59 4.00 -4.51
CA ILE A 136 6.97 4.09 -4.03
C ILE A 136 7.85 4.46 -5.21
N ALA A 137 8.34 5.69 -5.22
CA ALA A 137 9.38 6.16 -6.13
C ALA A 137 10.73 5.64 -5.61
N ASN A 138 11.08 4.41 -6.01
CA ASN A 138 12.21 3.66 -5.47
C ASN A 138 13.53 4.03 -6.19
N LYS A 139 14.66 3.67 -5.57
CA LYS A 139 16.03 3.87 -6.06
C LYS A 139 16.47 5.33 -6.12
N GLN A 140 16.01 6.13 -5.16
CA GLN A 140 16.40 7.54 -5.01
C GLN A 140 17.88 7.73 -4.62
N ASP A 141 18.59 6.66 -4.27
CA ASP A 141 20.04 6.64 -4.06
C ASP A 141 20.85 6.76 -5.36
N LEU A 142 20.23 6.45 -6.51
CA LEU A 142 20.94 6.40 -7.78
C LEU A 142 20.97 7.76 -8.49
N PRO A 143 22.05 8.06 -9.23
CA PRO A 143 22.10 9.26 -10.05
C PRO A 143 21.00 9.22 -11.12
N ARG A 144 20.41 10.38 -11.40
CA ARG A 144 19.30 10.56 -12.37
C ARG A 144 17.96 9.96 -11.91
N ALA A 145 17.81 9.60 -10.64
CA ALA A 145 16.51 9.30 -10.09
C ALA A 145 15.58 10.51 -10.30
N LEU A 146 14.44 10.27 -10.91
CA LEU A 146 13.41 11.28 -11.11
C LEU A 146 12.83 11.70 -9.76
N ASP A 147 12.50 12.99 -9.65
CA ASP A 147 11.82 13.48 -8.48
C ASP A 147 10.37 12.98 -8.41
N VAL A 148 9.80 13.10 -7.22
CA VAL A 148 8.44 12.63 -6.91
C VAL A 148 7.39 13.30 -7.81
N GLY A 149 7.58 14.58 -8.14
CA GLY A 149 6.65 15.34 -8.98
C GLY A 149 6.74 14.95 -10.46
N ASP A 150 7.93 14.62 -10.96
CA ASP A 150 8.12 14.05 -12.29
C ASP A 150 7.44 12.69 -12.41
N ILE A 151 7.62 11.81 -11.41
CA ILE A 151 6.96 10.50 -11.39
C ILE A 151 5.44 10.66 -11.32
N GLU A 152 4.93 11.54 -10.47
CA GLU A 152 3.50 11.83 -10.36
C GLU A 152 2.89 12.30 -11.70
N ARG A 153 3.60 13.23 -12.38
CA ARG A 153 3.19 13.72 -13.71
C ARG A 153 3.22 12.63 -14.77
N GLN A 154 4.32 11.87 -14.87
CA GLN A 154 4.50 10.85 -15.90
C GLN A 154 3.56 9.66 -15.72
N LEU A 155 3.22 9.29 -14.47
CA LEU A 155 2.20 8.29 -14.19
C LEU A 155 0.76 8.83 -14.33
N ALA A 156 0.61 10.13 -14.58
CA ALA A 156 -0.66 10.83 -14.66
C ALA A 156 -1.60 10.50 -13.50
N LEU A 157 -1.10 10.59 -12.26
CA LEU A 157 -1.87 10.20 -11.08
C LEU A 157 -3.09 11.11 -10.85
N SER A 158 -3.03 12.35 -11.33
CA SER A 158 -4.17 13.28 -11.33
C SER A 158 -5.33 12.83 -12.21
N GLU A 159 -5.12 11.91 -13.16
CA GLU A 159 -6.16 11.33 -14.03
C GLU A 159 -6.83 10.09 -13.43
N LEU A 160 -6.38 9.62 -12.25
CA LEU A 160 -7.01 8.51 -11.55
C LEU A 160 -8.43 8.88 -11.11
N SER A 161 -9.25 7.85 -10.84
CA SER A 161 -10.60 8.03 -10.29
C SER A 161 -10.54 8.94 -9.04
N PRO A 162 -11.40 9.97 -8.92
CA PRO A 162 -11.42 10.85 -7.74
C PRO A 162 -11.66 10.11 -6.41
N SER A 163 -12.17 8.88 -6.49
CA SER A 163 -12.39 8.03 -5.33
C SER A 163 -11.14 7.28 -4.85
N THR A 164 -10.08 7.23 -5.67
CA THR A 164 -8.82 6.53 -5.40
C THR A 164 -7.82 7.49 -4.77
N PRO A 165 -7.66 7.48 -3.43
CA PRO A 165 -6.66 8.32 -2.80
C PRO A 165 -5.27 7.75 -3.11
N TYR A 166 -4.31 8.61 -3.41
CA TYR A 166 -2.93 8.21 -3.63
C TYR A 166 -1.93 9.07 -2.87
N HIS A 167 -0.73 8.54 -2.68
CA HIS A 167 0.44 9.25 -2.18
C HIS A 167 1.68 8.74 -2.93
N VAL A 168 2.60 9.63 -3.29
CA VAL A 168 3.89 9.28 -3.88
C VAL A 168 4.98 9.51 -2.84
N GLN A 169 5.73 8.46 -2.55
CA GLN A 169 6.77 8.47 -1.53
C GLN A 169 8.13 8.21 -2.16
N PRO A 170 9.09 9.15 -2.08
CA PRO A 170 10.48 8.86 -2.43
C PRO A 170 11.04 7.84 -1.45
N ALA A 171 11.74 6.83 -1.97
CA ALA A 171 12.33 5.80 -1.14
C ALA A 171 13.61 5.18 -1.73
N CYS A 172 14.38 4.57 -0.84
CA CYS A 172 15.51 3.73 -1.19
C CYS A 172 15.38 2.37 -0.48
N ALA A 173 14.95 1.34 -1.22
CA ALA A 173 14.77 0.00 -0.65
C ALA A 173 16.06 -0.62 -0.08
N ILE A 174 17.24 -0.24 -0.61
CA ILE A 174 18.52 -0.80 -0.18
C ILE A 174 19.04 -0.24 1.15
N ILE A 175 18.43 0.82 1.69
CA ILE A 175 18.76 1.35 3.02
C ILE A 175 17.51 1.56 3.91
N GLY A 176 16.31 1.53 3.33
CA GLY A 176 15.03 1.64 4.04
C GLY A 176 14.46 3.05 4.13
N GLU A 177 15.17 4.07 3.67
CA GLU A 177 14.69 5.45 3.67
C GLU A 177 13.36 5.60 2.93
N GLY A 178 12.43 6.34 3.53
CA GLY A 178 11.12 6.66 2.97
C GLY A 178 10.07 5.54 3.07
N LEU A 179 10.44 4.33 3.46
CA LEU A 179 9.50 3.20 3.47
C LEU A 179 8.48 3.30 4.62
N ASP A 180 8.93 3.64 5.82
CA ASP A 180 8.04 3.79 6.98
C ASP A 180 7.06 4.94 6.77
N GLU A 181 7.53 6.07 6.24
CA GLU A 181 6.70 7.24 5.89
C GLU A 181 5.65 6.89 4.84
N GLY A 182 6.03 6.10 3.84
CA GLY A 182 5.09 5.60 2.83
C GLY A 182 4.02 4.69 3.44
N MET A 183 4.42 3.77 4.32
CA MET A 183 3.50 2.87 4.99
C MET A 183 2.55 3.60 5.95
N ASP A 184 3.01 4.65 6.63
CA ASP A 184 2.18 5.54 7.43
C ASP A 184 1.11 6.22 6.57
N LYS A 185 1.50 6.78 5.41
CA LYS A 185 0.55 7.42 4.49
C LYS A 185 -0.48 6.44 3.95
N LEU A 186 -0.05 5.22 3.59
CA LEU A 186 -0.97 4.17 3.18
C LEU A 186 -1.96 3.82 4.29
N TYR A 187 -1.46 3.65 5.52
CA TYR A 187 -2.29 3.36 6.69
C TYR A 187 -3.34 4.45 6.94
N GLU A 188 -2.94 5.72 6.92
CA GLU A 188 -3.83 6.87 7.06
C GLU A 188 -4.97 6.83 6.03
N MET A 189 -4.64 6.61 4.75
CA MET A 189 -5.63 6.50 3.67
C MET A 189 -6.58 5.31 3.87
N ILE A 190 -6.08 4.15 4.30
CA ILE A 190 -6.88 2.95 4.60
C ILE A 190 -7.87 3.23 5.74
N VAL A 191 -7.39 3.82 6.83
CA VAL A 191 -8.24 4.17 7.99
C VAL A 191 -9.34 5.15 7.58
N LYS A 192 -8.99 6.18 6.79
CA LYS A 192 -9.95 7.16 6.27
C LYS A 192 -11.03 6.48 5.42
N ARG A 193 -10.63 5.62 4.46
CA ARG A 193 -11.58 4.85 3.62
C ARG A 193 -12.52 3.98 4.46
N ARG A 194 -11.98 3.21 5.42
CA ARG A 194 -12.77 2.33 6.29
C ARG A 194 -13.80 3.11 7.12
N LYS A 195 -13.44 4.31 7.62
CA LYS A 195 -14.38 5.21 8.32
C LYS A 195 -15.51 5.67 7.40
N THR A 196 -15.20 6.12 6.18
CA THR A 196 -16.20 6.56 5.20
C THR A 196 -17.16 5.43 4.80
N LEU A 197 -16.66 4.22 4.57
CA LEU A 197 -17.50 3.06 4.22
C LEU A 197 -18.45 2.67 5.36
N LYS A 198 -18.00 2.75 6.63
CA LYS A 198 -18.86 2.49 7.80
C LYS A 198 -19.98 3.53 7.94
N GLN A 199 -19.69 4.79 7.67
CA GLN A 199 -20.71 5.86 7.71
C GLN A 199 -21.78 5.69 6.62
N ARG A 200 -21.38 5.24 5.42
CA ARG A 200 -22.33 4.95 4.32
C ARG A 200 -23.26 3.78 4.62
N LYS A 201 -22.81 2.76 5.35
CA LYS A 201 -23.63 1.60 5.75
C LYS A 201 -24.64 1.89 6.87
N LYS A 202 -24.46 2.99 7.60
CA LYS A 202 -25.34 3.42 8.69
C LYS A 202 -26.43 4.41 8.24
N LYS A 203 -26.30 4.94 7.02
CA LYS A 203 -27.34 5.73 6.35
C LYS A 203 -28.16 4.80 5.46
#